data_AF-A0A1M3BCR4-F1
#
_entry.id   AF-A0A1M3BCR4-F1
#
_cell.length_a   1.000
_cell.length_b   1.000
_cell.length_c   1.000
_cell.angle_alpha   90.00
_cell.angle_beta   90.00
_cell.angle_gamma   90.00
#
_symmetry.space_group_name_H-M   'P 1'
#
loop_
_entity.id
_entity.type
_entity.pdbx_description
1 polymer ?
#
loop_
_entity_poly.entity_id
_entity_poly.type
_entity_poly.pdbx_seq_one_letter_code
_entity_poly.pdbx_strand_id
1 'polypeptide(L)'
;MDRRARCADDRIKGVDLELTGELVEEVLRTALALQEVILSLLDDLPADAFPGEDPARVLLEMMVGSVHPAATAAGARDCHATIALVAATRDRVLTDLRTAAELSPRDAPPGSSSPNCTSASSTRSGSR
;
A
#
# COMPACT_ATOMS: atom_id res chain seq x y z
N MET A 1 0.90 -19.38 -39.23
CA MET A 1 1.17 -18.99 -37.83
C MET A 1 -0.15 -18.62 -37.17
N ASP A 2 -0.53 -19.41 -36.17
CA ASP A 2 -1.90 -19.53 -35.67
C ASP A 2 -2.23 -18.45 -34.63
N ARG A 3 -3.17 -17.55 -34.94
CA ARG A 3 -3.63 -16.50 -33.99
C ARG A 3 -4.39 -17.09 -32.81
N ARG A 4 -4.89 -18.34 -32.91
CA ARG A 4 -5.63 -19.01 -31.83
C ARG A 4 -4.75 -19.44 -30.66
N ALA A 5 -3.47 -19.71 -30.90
CA ALA A 5 -2.52 -20.03 -29.84
C ALA A 5 -2.20 -18.81 -28.95
N ARG A 6 -2.23 -17.60 -29.51
CA ARG A 6 -1.94 -16.36 -28.78
C ARG A 6 -3.07 -15.94 -27.83
N CYS A 7 -4.32 -16.31 -28.12
CA CYS A 7 -5.47 -16.04 -27.23
C CYS A 7 -5.65 -17.08 -26.11
N ALA A 8 -4.90 -18.18 -26.11
CA ALA A 8 -4.98 -19.19 -25.05
C ALA A 8 -3.99 -18.92 -23.91
N ASP A 9 -2.84 -18.31 -24.22
CA ASP A 9 -1.73 -18.08 -23.27
C ASP A 9 -1.98 -16.90 -22.31
N ASP A 10 -2.74 -15.89 -22.73
CA ASP A 10 -3.09 -14.74 -21.87
C ASP A 10 -4.24 -15.02 -20.89
N ARG A 11 -4.90 -16.20 -20.97
CA ARG A 11 -6.08 -16.50 -20.13
C ARG A 11 -5.75 -17.03 -18.74
N ILE A 12 -4.48 -17.29 -18.42
CA ILE A 12 -4.04 -17.72 -17.09
C ILE A 12 -2.64 -17.13 -16.80
N LYS A 13 -2.52 -15.81 -16.77
CA LYS A 13 -1.47 -15.17 -15.97
C LYS A 13 -2.15 -14.69 -14.70
N GLY A 14 -1.88 -15.37 -13.59
CA GLY A 14 -2.30 -14.90 -12.28
C GLY A 14 -1.70 -13.51 -12.00
N VAL A 15 -2.23 -12.82 -10.99
CA VAL A 15 -1.62 -11.57 -10.50
C VAL A 15 -0.21 -11.90 -9.99
N ASP A 16 0.80 -11.25 -10.57
CA ASP A 16 2.19 -11.37 -10.12
C ASP A 16 2.58 -10.21 -9.19
N LEU A 17 3.78 -10.28 -8.63
CA LEU A 17 4.28 -9.26 -7.70
C LEU A 17 4.55 -7.91 -8.37
N GLU A 18 4.84 -7.90 -9.66
CA GLU A 18 5.08 -6.68 -10.43
C GLU A 18 3.79 -5.88 -10.57
N LEU A 19 2.72 -6.51 -11.06
CA LEU A 19 1.39 -5.91 -11.15
C LEU A 19 0.84 -5.53 -9.76
N THR A 20 1.11 -6.34 -8.74
CA THR A 20 0.75 -5.99 -7.35
C THR A 20 1.48 -4.73 -6.88
N GLY A 21 2.76 -4.59 -7.22
CA GLY A 21 3.56 -3.40 -6.93
C GLY A 21 3.00 -2.16 -7.61
N GLU A 22 2.74 -2.24 -8.91
CA GLU A 22 2.13 -1.13 -9.69
C GLU A 22 0.81 -0.67 -9.09
N LEU A 23 -0.06 -1.62 -8.71
CA LEU A 23 -1.32 -1.31 -8.04
C LEU A 23 -1.11 -0.56 -6.73
N VAL A 24 -0.21 -1.04 -5.87
CA VAL A 24 0.07 -0.41 -4.58
C VAL A 24 0.66 1.00 -4.78
N GLU A 25 1.59 1.15 -5.71
CA GLU A 25 2.18 2.44 -6.03
C GLU A 25 1.14 3.45 -6.52
N GLU A 26 0.24 3.06 -7.43
CA GLU A 26 -0.77 3.97 -7.97
C GLU A 26 -1.80 4.36 -6.91
N VAL A 27 -2.20 3.42 -6.04
CA VAL A 27 -3.06 3.71 -4.89
C VAL A 27 -2.42 4.73 -3.95
N LEU A 28 -1.15 4.53 -3.59
CA LEU A 28 -0.43 5.44 -2.70
C LEU A 28 -0.20 6.82 -3.34
N ARG A 29 0.25 6.84 -4.60
CA ARG A 29 0.46 8.06 -5.38
C ARG A 29 -0.81 8.90 -5.44
N THR A 30 -1.94 8.26 -5.75
CA THR A 30 -3.24 8.92 -5.81
C THR A 30 -3.69 9.40 -4.43
N ALA A 31 -3.61 8.55 -3.40
CA ALA A 31 -4.05 8.90 -2.05
C ALA A 31 -3.28 10.09 -1.48
N LEU A 32 -1.95 10.09 -1.62
CA LEU A 32 -1.09 11.16 -1.11
C LEU A 32 -1.32 12.47 -1.87
N ALA A 33 -1.42 12.43 -3.20
CA ALA A 33 -1.68 13.63 -4.01
C ALA A 33 -3.04 14.26 -3.66
N LEU A 34 -4.09 13.45 -3.52
CA LEU A 34 -5.41 13.97 -3.16
C LEU A 34 -5.45 14.51 -1.72
N GLN A 35 -4.78 13.84 -0.77
CA GLN A 35 -4.67 14.31 0.60
C GLN A 35 -3.98 15.67 0.67
N GLU A 36 -2.85 15.83 -0.02
CA GLU A 36 -2.10 17.10 -0.06
C GLU A 36 -2.96 18.25 -0.58
N VAL A 37 -3.68 18.03 -1.69
CA VAL A 37 -4.58 19.03 -2.27
C VAL A 37 -5.70 19.39 -1.30
N ILE A 38 -6.37 18.41 -0.68
CA ILE A 38 -7.46 18.68 0.26
C ILE A 38 -6.95 19.48 1.46
N LEU A 39 -5.82 19.08 2.05
CA LEU A 39 -5.27 19.77 3.23
C LEU A 39 -4.85 21.20 2.90
N SER A 40 -4.15 21.42 1.78
CA SER A 40 -3.78 22.77 1.34
C SER A 40 -5.01 23.65 1.13
N LEU A 41 -6.06 23.14 0.48
CA LEU A 41 -7.28 23.90 0.29
C LEU A 41 -7.98 24.22 1.61
N LEU A 42 -8.05 23.27 2.55
CA LEU A 42 -8.65 23.51 3.86
C LEU A 42 -7.89 24.55 4.67
N ASP A 43 -6.56 24.57 4.58
CA ASP A 43 -5.71 25.56 5.26
C ASP A 43 -5.83 26.96 4.64
N ASP A 44 -6.03 27.04 3.31
CA ASP A 44 -6.08 28.30 2.57
C ASP A 44 -7.50 28.90 2.44
N LEU A 45 -8.55 28.11 2.69
CA LEU A 45 -9.94 28.55 2.56
C LEU A 45 -10.30 29.61 3.61
N PRO A 46 -10.95 30.73 3.21
CA PRO A 46 -11.49 31.66 4.19
C PRO A 46 -12.62 31.02 5.00
N ALA A 47 -12.80 31.48 6.24
CA ALA A 47 -13.77 30.91 7.19
C ALA A 47 -15.23 30.95 6.70
N ASP A 48 -15.55 31.80 5.72
CA ASP A 48 -16.85 31.99 5.11
C ASP A 48 -16.91 31.54 3.64
N ALA A 49 -15.93 30.76 3.16
CA ALA A 49 -15.90 30.29 1.77
C ALA A 49 -17.17 29.56 1.34
N PHE A 50 -17.76 28.80 2.27
CA PHE A 50 -18.99 28.03 2.08
C PHE A 50 -19.97 28.30 3.24
N PRO A 51 -20.77 29.37 3.18
CA PRO A 51 -21.64 29.76 4.29
C PRO A 51 -22.69 28.68 4.63
N GLY A 52 -22.63 28.16 5.86
CA GLY A 52 -23.58 27.15 6.35
C GLY A 52 -23.27 25.71 5.94
N GLU A 53 -22.13 25.47 5.28
CA GLU A 53 -21.70 24.15 4.83
C GLU A 53 -20.38 23.74 5.51
N ASP A 54 -20.07 22.43 5.48
CA ASP A 54 -18.77 21.90 5.89
C ASP A 54 -17.80 21.96 4.70
N PRO A 55 -16.73 22.78 4.76
CA PRO A 55 -15.78 22.92 3.65
C PRO A 55 -15.17 21.59 3.19
N ALA A 56 -14.88 20.66 4.12
CA ALA A 56 -14.29 19.37 3.77
C ALA A 56 -15.26 18.52 2.94
N ARG A 57 -16.55 18.57 3.27
CA ARG A 57 -17.61 17.90 2.50
C ARG A 57 -17.76 18.51 1.11
N VAL A 58 -17.75 19.83 1.00
CA VAL A 58 -17.85 20.51 -0.31
C VAL A 58 -16.70 20.11 -1.22
N LEU A 59 -15.46 20.11 -0.72
CA LEU A 59 -14.29 19.68 -1.49
C LEU A 59 -14.41 18.21 -1.94
N LEU A 60 -14.91 17.33 -1.07
CA LEU A 60 -15.17 15.93 -1.43
C LEU A 60 -16.21 15.82 -2.54
N GLU A 61 -17.32 16.56 -2.46
CA GLU A 61 -18.37 16.56 -3.50
C GLU A 61 -17.84 17.09 -4.84
N MET A 62 -16.99 18.12 -4.82
CA MET A 62 -16.30 18.64 -6.01
C MET A 62 -15.35 17.59 -6.64
N MET A 63 -14.62 16.85 -5.82
CA MET A 63 -13.78 15.74 -6.31
C MET A 63 -14.62 14.64 -6.93
N VAL A 64 -15.75 14.26 -6.31
CA VAL A 64 -16.70 13.29 -6.87
C VAL A 64 -17.18 13.77 -8.24
N GLY A 65 -17.59 15.04 -8.36
CA GLY A 65 -17.98 15.63 -9.63
C GLY A 65 -16.87 15.58 -10.69
N SER A 66 -15.62 15.84 -10.29
CA SER A 66 -14.46 15.83 -11.18
C SER A 66 -14.13 14.44 -11.74
N VAL A 67 -14.24 13.39 -10.92
CA VAL A 67 -13.95 12.01 -11.35
C VAL A 67 -15.15 11.29 -11.97
N HIS A 68 -16.36 11.84 -11.83
CA HIS A 68 -17.58 11.20 -12.30
C HIS A 68 -17.57 10.82 -13.79
N PRO A 69 -17.06 11.65 -14.73
CA PRO A 69 -16.98 11.25 -16.14
C PRO A 69 -16.09 10.03 -16.38
N ALA A 70 -14.95 9.94 -15.69
CA ALA A 70 -14.05 8.79 -15.79
C ALA A 70 -14.68 7.53 -15.18
N ALA A 71 -15.34 7.65 -14.02
CA ALA A 71 -16.08 6.56 -13.40
C ALA A 71 -17.25 6.08 -14.30
N THR A 72 -17.94 7.01 -14.95
CA THR A 72 -19.01 6.70 -15.91
C THR A 72 -18.47 5.93 -17.12
N ALA A 73 -17.31 6.34 -17.64
CA ALA A 73 -16.67 5.66 -18.77
C ALA A 73 -16.19 4.24 -18.41
N ALA A 74 -15.70 4.01 -17.19
CA ALA A 74 -15.34 2.68 -16.69
C ALA A 74 -16.57 1.79 -16.43
N GLY A 75 -17.65 2.39 -15.90
CA GLY A 75 -18.89 1.70 -15.60
C GLY A 75 -18.92 1.05 -14.22
N ALA A 76 -20.14 0.77 -13.75
CA ALA A 76 -20.40 0.39 -12.35
C ALA A 76 -19.68 -0.88 -11.89
N ARG A 77 -19.54 -1.88 -12.76
CA ARG A 77 -18.86 -3.15 -12.43
C ARG A 77 -17.39 -2.91 -12.07
N ASP A 78 -16.68 -2.13 -12.89
CA ASP A 78 -15.26 -1.88 -12.71
C ASP A 78 -15.05 -0.95 -11.51
N CYS A 79 -15.91 0.05 -11.33
CA CYS A 79 -15.90 0.87 -10.11
C CYS A 79 -16.08 0.01 -8.85
N HIS A 80 -17.04 -0.91 -8.81
CA HIS A 80 -17.24 -1.80 -7.66
C HIS A 80 -16.07 -2.74 -7.44
N ALA A 81 -15.49 -3.30 -8.50
CA ALA A 81 -14.31 -4.15 -8.42
C ALA A 81 -13.11 -3.39 -7.85
N THR A 82 -12.86 -2.17 -8.32
CA THR A 82 -11.79 -1.30 -7.82
C THR A 82 -12.02 -0.91 -6.36
N ILE A 83 -13.25 -0.53 -5.98
CA ILE A 83 -13.58 -0.20 -4.59
C ILE A 83 -13.30 -1.41 -3.67
N ALA A 84 -13.76 -2.60 -4.06
CA ALA A 84 -13.54 -3.82 -3.29
C ALA A 84 -12.06 -4.17 -3.17
N LEU A 85 -11.29 -4.04 -4.26
CA LEU A 85 -9.86 -4.30 -4.29
C LEU A 85 -9.10 -3.32 -3.39
N VAL A 86 -9.35 -2.02 -3.51
CA VAL A 86 -8.71 -0.98 -2.68
C VAL A 86 -9.04 -1.18 -1.20
N ALA A 87 -10.29 -1.51 -0.86
CA ALA A 87 -10.68 -1.80 0.51
C ALA A 87 -9.94 -3.03 1.08
N ALA A 88 -9.89 -4.14 0.33
CA ALA A 88 -9.19 -5.34 0.76
C ALA A 88 -7.69 -5.10 0.92
N THR A 89 -7.06 -4.38 -0.01
CA THR A 89 -5.65 -3.97 0.07
C THR A 89 -5.39 -3.13 1.32
N ARG A 90 -6.20 -2.11 1.59
CA ARG A 90 -6.09 -1.26 2.79
C ARG A 90 -6.16 -2.11 4.06
N ASP A 91 -7.19 -2.95 4.18
CA ASP A 91 -7.42 -3.74 5.39
C ASP A 91 -6.27 -4.73 5.61
N ARG A 92 -5.75 -5.34 4.54
CA ARG A 92 -4.60 -6.23 4.59
C ARG A 92 -3.32 -5.50 5.02
N VAL A 93 -2.99 -4.39 4.38
CA VAL A 93 -1.80 -3.59 4.69
C VAL A 93 -1.83 -3.11 6.14
N LEU A 94 -2.97 -2.58 6.62
CA LEU A 94 -3.08 -2.12 8.01
C LEU A 94 -2.93 -3.27 9.01
N THR A 95 -3.50 -4.44 8.70
CA THR A 95 -3.36 -5.63 9.55
C THR A 95 -1.90 -6.07 9.60
N ASP A 96 -1.27 -6.26 8.45
CA ASP A 96 0.10 -6.76 8.35
C ASP A 96 1.11 -5.80 9.01
N LEU A 97 0.97 -4.48 8.81
CA LEU A 97 1.85 -3.49 9.42
C LEU A 97 1.66 -3.38 10.94
N ARG A 98 0.43 -3.51 11.44
CA ARG A 98 0.18 -3.56 12.90
C ARG A 98 0.78 -4.80 13.53
N THR A 99 0.57 -5.96 12.92
CA THR A 99 1.19 -7.21 13.36
C THR A 99 2.72 -7.12 13.32
N ALA A 100 3.30 -6.55 12.26
CA ALA A 100 4.74 -6.34 12.19
C ALA A 100 5.24 -5.40 13.30
N ALA A 101 4.50 -4.34 13.61
CA ALA A 101 4.84 -3.42 14.71
C ALA A 101 4.75 -4.07 16.09
N GLU A 102 3.81 -4.99 16.30
CA GLU A 102 3.67 -5.77 17.54
C GLU A 102 4.79 -6.81 17.71
N LEU A 103 5.23 -7.41 16.62
CA LEU A 103 6.33 -8.39 16.60
C LEU A 103 7.71 -7.73 16.60
N SER A 104 7.78 -6.42 16.31
CA SER A 104 9.01 -5.67 16.37
C SER A 104 9.51 -5.65 17.82
N PRO A 105 10.73 -6.13 18.11
CA PRO A 105 11.28 -6.07 19.46
C PRO A 105 11.34 -4.60 19.90
N ARG A 106 10.42 -4.21 20.79
CA ARG A 106 10.32 -2.85 21.33
C ARG A 106 11.51 -2.49 22.23
N ASP A 107 12.28 -3.49 22.65
CA ASP A 107 13.45 -3.39 23.52
C ASP A 107 14.50 -4.45 23.14
N ALA A 108 15.23 -4.26 22.04
CA ALA A 108 16.54 -4.90 21.94
C ALA A 108 17.50 -4.12 22.86
N PRO A 109 17.96 -4.67 23.99
CA PRO A 109 18.92 -3.95 24.83
C PRO A 109 20.19 -3.65 24.01
N PRO A 110 20.75 -2.43 24.07
CA PRO A 110 22.05 -2.16 23.46
C PRO A 110 23.10 -2.99 24.20
N GLY A 111 23.54 -4.10 23.61
CA GLY A 111 24.68 -4.86 24.12
C GLY A 111 24.51 -6.36 24.35
N SER A 112 23.65 -7.08 23.61
CA SER A 112 23.87 -8.53 23.47
C SER A 112 24.99 -8.80 22.45
N SER A 113 26.18 -8.32 22.80
CA SER A 113 27.42 -8.83 22.23
C SER A 113 27.44 -10.35 22.39
N SER A 114 27.72 -11.02 21.27
CA SER A 114 27.78 -12.46 21.13
C SER A 114 28.52 -13.16 22.29
N PRO A 115 28.06 -14.33 22.77
CA PRO A 115 28.87 -15.14 23.65
C PRO A 115 30.11 -15.59 22.88
N ASN A 116 31.25 -15.24 23.47
CA ASN A 116 32.60 -15.56 23.05
C ASN A 116 32.74 -17.08 22.83
N CYS A 117 32.59 -17.56 21.60
CA CYS A 117 33.02 -18.90 21.20
C CYS A 117 34.55 -18.91 21.05
N THR A 118 35.26 -18.77 22.16
CA THR A 118 36.69 -19.08 22.22
C THR A 118 36.81 -20.57 22.47
N SER A 119 36.87 -21.33 21.39
CA SER A 119 37.19 -22.75 21.39
C SER A 119 38.57 -22.96 22.01
N ALA A 120 38.61 -23.50 23.23
CA ALA A 120 39.82 -24.03 23.83
C ALA A 120 40.21 -25.32 23.08
N SER A 121 41.17 -25.22 22.17
CA SER A 121 41.79 -26.37 21.51
C SER A 121 42.71 -27.10 22.50
N SER A 122 42.16 -28.07 23.21
CA SER A 122 42.93 -29.18 23.80
C SER A 122 43.00 -30.32 22.80
N THR A 123 44.16 -30.55 22.19
CA THR A 123 44.50 -31.85 21.62
C THR A 123 45.92 -32.25 21.98
N ARG A 124 45.96 -33.27 22.83
CA ARG A 124 47.10 -34.08 23.26
C ARG A 124 47.37 -35.13 22.18
N SER A 125 48.58 -35.21 21.65
CA SER A 125 49.17 -36.40 21.00
C SER A 125 50.68 -36.19 21.02
N GLY A 126 51.55 -37.03 21.58
CA GLY A 126 51.50 -38.49 21.66
C GLY A 126 52.17 -39.07 20.40
N SER A 127 53.33 -39.72 20.59
CA SER A 127 54.06 -40.63 19.68
C SER A 127 55.21 -40.05 18.84
N ARG A 128 56.45 -40.14 19.34
CA ARG A 128 57.43 -41.23 19.08
C ARG A 128 58.74 -41.00 19.81
#